data_AF-K5WGV2-F1
#
_entry.id   AF-K5WGV2-F1
#
_cell.length_a   1.000
_cell.length_b   1.000
_cell.length_c   1.000
_cell.angle_alpha   90.00
_cell.angle_beta   90.00
_cell.angle_gamma   90.00
#
_symmetry.space_group_name_H-M   'P 1'
#
loop_
_entity.id
_entity.type
_entity.pdbx_description
1 polymer ?
#
loop_
_entity_poly.entity_id
_entity_poly.type
_entity_poly.pdbx_seq_one_letter_code
_entity_poly.pdbx_strand_id
1 'polypeptide(L)'
;AAFPHKRGEPYGPMLVYIRWESEADDDFWLTKLKGTLNRIRVVARNLGLTPRKPAYYNNLSLETVPTHKIYRDNMEWLKRVKAKYDPTNIMGRCGGHKIPLPQTGQDNEGDESD
;
A
#
# COMPACT_ATOMS: atom_id res chain seq x y z
N ALA A 1 -5.11 -9.79 -14.20
CA ALA A 1 -3.71 -9.32 -14.04
C ALA A 1 -3.60 -8.52 -12.74
N ALA A 2 -2.48 -8.56 -12.02
CA ALA A 2 -2.36 -7.91 -10.70
C ALA A 2 -2.52 -6.38 -10.75
N PHE A 3 -2.06 -5.75 -11.84
CA PHE A 3 -2.09 -4.30 -12.03
C PHE A 3 -3.45 -3.84 -12.59
N PRO A 4 -4.29 -3.12 -11.81
CA PRO A 4 -5.64 -2.75 -12.23
C PRO A 4 -5.71 -1.42 -13.00
N HIS A 5 -4.59 -0.70 -13.16
CA HIS A 5 -4.64 0.68 -13.67
C HIS A 5 -4.66 0.74 -15.19
N LYS A 6 -5.45 1.68 -15.71
CA LYS A 6 -5.62 1.89 -17.15
C LYS A 6 -4.45 2.68 -17.72
N ARG A 7 -4.11 2.38 -18.97
CA ARG A 7 -3.13 3.16 -19.75
C ARG A 7 -3.66 4.58 -19.95
N GLY A 8 -2.79 5.58 -19.78
CA GLY A 8 -3.14 7.00 -19.95
C GLY A 8 -3.72 7.68 -18.71
N GLU A 9 -3.99 6.95 -17.63
CA GLU A 9 -4.40 7.53 -16.34
C GLU A 9 -3.20 7.67 -15.38
N PRO A 10 -3.13 8.72 -14.54
CA PRO A 10 -2.10 8.80 -13.52
C PRO A 10 -2.25 7.68 -12.47
N TYR A 11 -1.25 6.80 -12.37
CA TYR A 11 -1.26 5.66 -11.44
C TYR A 11 -0.03 5.56 -10.52
N GLY A 12 0.88 6.53 -10.55
CA GLY A 12 2.06 6.56 -9.69
C GLY A 12 2.06 7.79 -8.77
N PRO A 13 2.49 7.66 -7.50
CA PRO A 13 2.77 8.83 -6.69
C PRO A 13 4.00 9.57 -7.24
N MET A 14 4.05 10.87 -6.99
CA MET A 14 5.29 11.62 -7.19
C MET A 14 6.35 11.09 -6.21
N LEU A 15 7.46 10.64 -6.77
CA LEU A 15 8.63 10.19 -6.04
C LEU A 15 9.41 11.39 -5.52
N VAL A 16 9.63 11.44 -4.21
CA VAL A 16 10.50 12.42 -3.58
C VAL A 16 11.43 11.67 -2.64
N TYR A 17 12.73 11.94 -2.77
CA TYR A 17 13.74 11.46 -1.84
C TYR A 17 14.49 12.68 -1.30
N ILE A 18 14.86 12.63 -0.03
CA ILE A 18 15.74 13.59 0.60
C ILE A 18 16.81 12.79 1.35
N ARG A 19 17.99 13.37 1.52
CA ARG A 19 19.10 12.76 2.26
C ARG A 19 19.52 13.71 3.36
N TRP A 20 19.81 13.16 4.51
CA TRP A 20 20.35 13.88 5.67
C TRP A 20 21.40 13.00 6.35
N GLU A 21 22.24 13.60 7.18
CA GLU A 21 23.44 12.93 7.73
C GLU A 21 23.21 12.32 9.11
N SER A 22 22.47 13.01 9.97
CA SER A 22 22.24 12.61 11.37
C SER A 22 20.95 11.82 11.52
N GLU A 23 21.01 10.62 12.08
CA GLU A 23 19.81 9.84 12.45
C GLU A 23 18.90 10.59 13.44
N ALA A 24 19.46 11.51 14.23
CA ALA A 24 18.66 12.35 15.14
C ALA A 24 17.67 13.28 14.41
N ASP A 25 17.86 13.51 13.11
CA ASP A 25 16.99 14.35 12.30
C ASP A 25 15.88 13.55 11.57
N ASP A 26 15.82 12.22 11.74
CA ASP A 26 14.87 11.34 11.03
C ASP A 26 13.42 11.83 11.17
N ASP A 27 12.96 12.04 12.39
CA ASP A 27 11.60 12.47 12.66
C ASP A 27 11.29 13.84 12.06
N PHE A 28 12.25 14.76 12.12
CA PHE A 28 12.11 16.07 11.52
C PHE A 28 11.92 15.96 10.01
N TRP A 29 12.83 15.27 9.32
CA TRP A 29 12.83 15.17 7.87
C TRP A 29 11.64 14.36 7.35
N LEU A 30 11.30 13.23 7.99
CA LEU A 30 10.13 12.42 7.64
C LEU A 30 8.83 13.21 7.83
N THR A 31 8.72 14.01 8.89
CA THR A 31 7.54 14.86 9.15
C THR A 31 7.42 15.96 8.10
N LYS A 32 8.51 16.67 7.79
CA LYS A 32 8.52 17.71 6.76
C LYS A 32 8.19 17.16 5.37
N LEU A 33 8.72 15.98 5.04
CA LEU A 33 8.45 15.32 3.76
C LEU A 33 6.98 14.92 3.63
N LYS A 34 6.40 14.27 4.66
CA LYS A 34 4.96 13.91 4.70
C LYS A 34 4.07 15.14 4.54
N GLY A 35 4.37 16.22 5.26
CA GLY A 35 3.63 17.47 5.20
C GLY A 35 3.69 18.13 3.83
N THR A 36 4.88 18.21 3.24
CA THR A 36 5.11 18.79 1.90
C THR A 36 4.36 18.01 0.82
N LEU A 37 4.49 16.68 0.79
CA LEU A 37 3.79 15.82 -0.17
C LEU A 37 2.28 15.94 -0.04
N ASN A 38 1.75 16.05 1.18
CA ASN A 38 0.32 16.26 1.38
C ASN A 38 -0.14 17.61 0.80
N ARG A 39 0.60 18.70 1.03
CA ARG A 39 0.29 20.02 0.47
C ARG A 39 0.31 20.01 -1.06
N ILE A 40 1.33 19.42 -1.67
CA ILE A 40 1.41 19.31 -3.14
C ILE A 40 0.22 18.51 -3.67
N ARG A 41 -0.15 17.41 -3.01
CA ARG A 41 -1.33 16.62 -3.38
C ARG A 41 -2.63 17.43 -3.30
N VAL A 42 -2.81 18.25 -2.27
CA VAL A 42 -3.99 19.13 -2.13
C VAL A 42 -4.06 20.12 -3.30
N VAL A 43 -2.95 20.79 -3.61
CA VAL A 43 -2.89 21.74 -4.74
C VAL A 43 -3.14 21.03 -6.07
N ALA A 44 -2.48 19.91 -6.33
CA ALA A 44 -2.65 19.12 -7.55
C ALA A 44 -4.11 18.67 -7.74
N ARG A 45 -4.82 18.32 -6.66
CA ARG A 45 -6.25 18.01 -6.71
C ARG A 45 -7.09 19.21 -7.10
N ASN A 46 -6.81 20.38 -6.52
CA ASN A 46 -7.55 21.61 -6.83
C ASN A 46 -7.34 22.04 -8.28
N LEU A 47 -6.17 21.74 -8.86
CA LEU A 47 -5.84 22.01 -10.25
C LEU A 47 -6.31 20.90 -11.22
N GLY A 48 -6.95 19.83 -10.74
CA GLY A 48 -7.39 18.71 -11.58
C GLY A 48 -6.27 17.81 -12.11
N LEU A 49 -5.05 17.93 -11.59
CA LEU A 49 -3.86 17.19 -12.04
C LEU A 49 -3.76 15.77 -11.48
N THR A 50 -4.56 15.42 -10.47
CA THR A 50 -4.56 14.09 -9.87
C THR A 50 -5.96 13.71 -9.37
N PRO A 51 -6.39 12.43 -9.53
CA PRO A 51 -7.70 12.00 -9.06
C PRO A 51 -7.80 12.01 -7.52
N ARG A 52 -9.04 12.02 -7.00
CA ARG A 52 -9.30 11.97 -5.55
C ARG A 52 -8.77 10.68 -4.90
N LYS A 53 -8.83 9.56 -5.64
CA LYS A 53 -8.34 8.24 -5.24
C LYS A 53 -7.20 7.79 -6.18
N PRO A 54 -6.00 8.41 -6.11
CA PRO A 54 -4.89 8.01 -6.95
C PRO A 54 -4.43 6.62 -6.57
N ALA A 55 -3.84 5.90 -7.52
CA ALA A 55 -3.12 4.69 -7.20
C ALA A 55 -1.82 5.05 -6.50
N TYR A 56 -1.47 4.30 -5.46
CA TYR A 56 -0.22 4.47 -4.71
C TYR A 56 0.78 3.38 -5.09
N TYR A 57 0.86 3.05 -6.38
CA TYR A 57 1.81 2.05 -6.82
C TYR A 57 3.17 2.68 -7.05
N ASN A 58 4.18 2.19 -6.35
CA ASN A 58 5.56 2.54 -6.59
C ASN A 58 6.43 1.34 -6.20
N ASN A 59 7.33 0.91 -7.08
CA ASN A 59 8.28 -0.17 -6.79
C ASN A 59 9.24 0.18 -5.65
N LEU A 60 9.39 1.47 -5.36
CA LEU A 60 10.16 2.01 -4.24
C LEU A 60 9.28 2.39 -3.04
N SER A 61 7.99 2.01 -3.04
CA SER A 61 7.15 2.26 -1.88
C SER A 61 7.71 1.51 -0.67
N LEU A 62 8.03 2.28 0.37
CA LEU A 62 8.26 1.77 1.72
C LEU A 62 7.14 0.79 2.10
N GLU A 63 7.48 -0.24 2.88
CA GLU A 63 6.60 -1.35 3.30
C GLU A 63 5.28 -0.92 4.00
N THR A 64 5.09 0.38 4.18
CA THR A 64 3.98 1.02 4.87
C THR A 64 2.76 1.29 3.99
N VAL A 65 2.84 1.16 2.65
CA VAL A 65 1.66 1.35 1.79
C VAL A 65 0.77 0.10 1.82
N PRO A 66 -0.49 0.19 2.30
CA PRO A 66 -1.38 -0.95 2.33
C PRO A 66 -1.68 -1.48 0.91
N THR A 67 -1.53 -2.78 0.71
CA THR A 67 -1.62 -3.43 -0.62
C THR A 67 -2.98 -3.29 -1.29
N HIS A 68 -4.07 -3.15 -0.53
CA HIS A 68 -5.40 -2.87 -1.09
C HIS A 68 -5.50 -1.51 -1.80
N LYS A 69 -4.66 -0.51 -1.43
CA LYS A 69 -4.61 0.79 -2.13
C LYS A 69 -3.88 0.71 -3.48
N ILE A 70 -3.09 -0.34 -3.66
CA ILE A 70 -2.31 -0.63 -4.86
C ILE A 70 -3.13 -1.50 -5.81
N TYR A 71 -3.46 -2.71 -5.38
CA TYR A 71 -4.05 -3.73 -6.25
C TYR A 71 -5.58 -3.66 -6.35
N ARG A 72 -6.24 -2.89 -5.46
CA ARG A 72 -7.68 -2.59 -5.51
C ARG A 72 -8.53 -3.86 -5.68
N ASP A 73 -9.37 -3.91 -6.70
CA ASP A 73 -10.32 -5.00 -6.97
C ASP A 73 -9.64 -6.34 -7.24
N ASN A 74 -8.33 -6.34 -7.57
CA ASN A 74 -7.57 -7.57 -7.78
C ASN A 74 -7.15 -8.26 -6.47
N MET A 75 -7.39 -7.65 -5.30
CA MET A 75 -6.96 -8.21 -4.02
C MET A 75 -7.51 -9.61 -3.75
N GLU A 76 -8.78 -9.87 -4.08
CA GLU A 76 -9.37 -11.19 -3.85
C GLU A 76 -8.74 -12.28 -4.71
N TRP A 77 -8.43 -11.96 -5.97
CA TRP A 77 -7.69 -12.88 -6.82
C TRP A 77 -6.26 -13.11 -6.30
N LEU A 78 -5.56 -12.07 -5.86
CA LEU A 78 -4.21 -12.17 -5.31
C LEU A 78 -4.16 -13.00 -4.02
N LYS A 79 -5.14 -12.85 -3.14
CA LYS A 79 -5.29 -13.68 -1.93
C LYS A 79 -5.43 -15.16 -2.28
N ARG A 80 -6.25 -15.50 -3.30
CA ARG A 80 -6.41 -16.89 -3.77
C ARG A 80 -5.13 -17.46 -4.38
N VAL A 81 -4.39 -16.66 -5.16
CA VAL A 81 -3.09 -17.05 -5.70
C VAL A 81 -2.10 -17.32 -4.57
N LYS A 82 -2.04 -16.45 -3.56
CA LYS A 82 -1.20 -16.65 -2.38
C LYS A 82 -1.57 -17.92 -1.63
N ALA A 83 -2.86 -18.17 -1.37
CA ALA A 83 -3.31 -19.39 -0.70
C ALA A 83 -2.91 -20.67 -1.46
N LYS A 84 -2.86 -20.62 -2.80
CA LYS A 84 -2.46 -21.77 -3.62
C LYS A 84 -0.95 -22.04 -3.58
N TYR A 85 -0.11 -21.01 -3.60
CA TYR A 85 1.34 -21.15 -3.81
C TYR A 85 2.22 -20.81 -2.60
N ASP A 86 1.69 -20.09 -1.62
CA ASP A 86 2.35 -19.73 -0.36
C ASP A 86 1.38 -19.85 0.84
N PRO A 87 0.77 -21.03 1.06
CA PRO A 87 -0.27 -21.24 2.08
C PRO A 87 0.22 -21.02 3.52
N THR A 88 1.52 -21.26 3.77
CA THR A 88 2.15 -21.08 5.08
C THR A 88 2.82 -19.72 5.25
N ASN A 89 2.61 -18.80 4.29
CA ASN A 89 3.10 -17.42 4.33
C ASN A 89 4.63 -17.29 4.53
N ILE A 90 5.41 -18.19 3.93
CA ILE A 90 6.88 -18.14 3.94
C ILE A 90 7.33 -16.82 3.31
N MET A 91 6.74 -16.44 2.17
CA MET A 91 7.07 -15.20 1.46
C MET A 91 6.56 -13.95 2.19
N GLY A 92 5.73 -14.09 3.22
CA GLY A 92 5.35 -13.00 4.11
C GLY A 92 6.53 -12.38 4.86
N ARG A 93 7.63 -13.13 5.02
CA ARG A 93 8.87 -12.67 5.68
C ARG A 93 9.86 -11.97 4.73
N CYS A 94 9.65 -12.05 3.42
CA CYS A 94 10.51 -11.43 2.42
C CYS A 94 10.11 -9.97 2.15
N GLY A 95 11.02 -9.12 1.68
CA GLY A 95 10.71 -7.71 1.39
C GLY A 95 9.60 -7.53 0.33
N GLY A 96 8.99 -6.34 0.33
CA GLY A 96 7.99 -5.94 -0.66
C GLY A 96 6.53 -5.98 -0.15
N HIS A 97 5.59 -5.86 -1.09
CA HIS A 97 4.16 -5.71 -0.79
C HIS A 97 3.53 -6.98 -0.22
N LYS A 98 3.01 -6.90 1.02
CA LYS A 98 2.40 -8.02 1.72
C LYS A 98 0.94 -8.23 1.29
N ILE A 99 0.69 -9.31 0.56
CA ILE A 99 -0.67 -9.82 0.31
C ILE A 99 -1.07 -10.70 1.50
N PRO A 100 -2.19 -10.44 2.19
CA PRO A 100 -2.66 -11.30 3.27
C PRO A 100 -3.18 -12.63 2.72
N LEU A 101 -3.19 -13.68 3.54
CA LEU A 101 -3.97 -14.88 3.24
C LEU A 101 -5.48 -14.54 3.33
N PRO A 102 -6.36 -15.29 2.62
CA PRO A 102 -7.80 -15.22 2.89
C PRO A 102 -8.06 -15.49 4.38
N GLN A 103 -8.94 -14.70 5.01
CA GLN A 103 -9.43 -15.06 6.34
C GLN A 103 -10.22 -16.35 6.22
N THR A 104 -9.72 -17.44 6.81
CA THR A 104 -10.52 -18.63 7.05
C THR A 104 -11.55 -18.27 8.11
N GLY A 105 -12.83 -18.37 7.78
CA GLY A 105 -13.90 -18.18 8.76
C GLY A 105 -13.80 -19.23 9.86
N GLN A 106 -13.13 -18.87 10.95
CA GLN A 106 -13.20 -19.52 12.26
C GLN A 106 -13.27 -18.41 13.32
N ASP A 107 -14.35 -17.64 13.28
CA ASP A 107 -14.85 -16.84 14.41
C ASP A 107 -16.34 -17.19 14.67
N ASN A 108 -16.73 -18.42 14.37
CA ASN A 108 -18.05 -18.98 14.70
C ASN A 108 -17.85 -20.37 15.30
N GLU A 109 -17.41 -20.44 16.56
CA GLU A 109 -17.67 -21.57 17.47
C GLU A 109 -17.25 -21.15 18.87
N GLY A 110 -18.24 -21.02 19.77
CA GLY A 110 -18.03 -20.75 21.19
C GLY A 110 -18.97 -19.74 21.85
N ASP A 111 -20.27 -19.74 21.50
CA ASP A 111 -21.30 -19.44 22.49
C ASP A 111 -21.79 -20.80 23.03
N GLU A 112 -21.36 -21.17 24.23
CA GLU A 112 -22.01 -22.17 25.09
C GLU A 112 -21.49 -22.02 26.53
N SER A 113 -22.34 -21.39 27.36
CA SER A 113 -22.58 -21.59 28.81
C SER A 113 -21.48 -22.20 29.70
N ASP A 114 -21.03 -21.44 30.70
CA ASP A 114 -21.47 -21.56 32.11
C ASP A 114 -21.14 -20.28 32.91
#